data_AF-A0A935ZD75-F1
#
_entry.id   AF-A0A935ZD75-F1
#
_cell.length_a   1.000
_cell.length_b   1.000
_cell.length_c   1.000
_cell.angle_alpha   90.00
_cell.angle_beta   90.00
_cell.angle_gamma   90.00
#
_symmetry.space_group_name_H-M   'P 1'
#
loop_
_entity.id
_entity.type
_entity.pdbx_description
1 polymer ?
#
loop_
_entity_poly.entity_id
_entity_poly.type
_entity_poly.pdbx_seq_one_letter_code
_entity_poly.pdbx_strand_id
1 'polypeptide(L)'
;MSDPRPQRLASPLRLLFAAVIGVSVGCVTDFVADDAADTLCTGEQIDCDGVCIEPETNDNCGDCGVACAPEEHCHDRVCACDGGLHRCDGTCVDFATDPQHCGECDHPCGAAQECVANLCVSM
;
A
#
# COMPACT_ATOMS: atom_id res chain seq x y z
N MET A 1 24.36 -42.92 29.13
CA MET A 1 24.24 -42.19 27.85
C MET A 1 23.80 -40.77 28.21
N SER A 2 24.71 -39.89 28.61
CA SER A 2 25.65 -39.05 27.83
C SER A 2 25.17 -37.59 27.86
N ASP A 3 25.65 -36.89 28.90
CA ASP A 3 26.23 -35.52 28.97
C ASP A 3 26.38 -34.69 27.66
N PRO A 4 26.67 -33.36 27.64
CA PRO A 4 26.61 -32.29 28.68
C PRO A 4 25.92 -30.97 28.20
N ARG A 5 25.58 -30.07 29.14
CA ARG A 5 25.57 -28.60 28.91
C ARG A 5 26.78 -27.99 29.62
N PRO A 6 27.51 -27.03 29.02
CA PRO A 6 28.79 -26.55 29.54
C PRO A 6 28.62 -25.73 30.81
N GLN A 7 29.22 -26.23 31.89
CA GLN A 7 29.37 -25.52 33.17
C GLN A 7 30.43 -24.42 33.00
N ARG A 8 30.00 -23.15 33.03
CA ARG A 8 30.91 -22.01 33.19
C ARG A 8 31.42 -22.02 34.63
N LEU A 9 32.62 -22.57 34.83
CA LEU A 9 33.35 -22.53 36.09
C LEU A 9 33.59 -21.07 36.53
N ALA A 10 33.12 -20.77 37.74
CA ALA A 10 33.47 -19.57 38.48
C ALA A 10 34.93 -19.62 38.91
N SER A 11 35.72 -18.60 38.59
CA SER A 11 37.04 -18.35 39.20
C SER A 11 37.01 -16.97 39.88
N PRO A 12 37.27 -16.89 41.21
CA PRO A 12 36.98 -15.70 42.02
C PRO A 12 38.04 -14.59 41.94
N LEU A 13 39.00 -14.64 41.01
CA LEU A 13 40.18 -13.74 41.03
C LEU A 13 40.09 -12.51 40.10
N ARG A 14 38.93 -12.21 39.49
CA ARG A 14 38.75 -11.06 38.56
C ARG A 14 37.99 -9.86 39.15
N LEU A 15 38.00 -9.69 40.46
CA LEU A 15 37.18 -8.69 41.17
C LEU A 15 37.85 -7.32 41.44
N LEU A 16 38.99 -6.98 40.83
CA LEU A 16 39.68 -5.71 41.12
C LEU A 16 39.95 -4.75 39.95
N PHE A 17 39.48 -5.02 38.72
CA PHE A 17 39.67 -4.09 37.60
C PHE A 17 38.48 -4.01 36.63
N ALA A 18 37.26 -3.79 37.14
CA ALA A 18 36.11 -3.52 36.27
C ALA A 18 35.19 -2.40 36.80
N ALA A 19 35.76 -1.36 37.41
CA ALA A 19 35.00 -0.27 38.01
C ALA A 19 35.03 1.07 37.23
N VAL A 20 35.57 1.15 36.01
CA VAL A 20 35.53 2.45 35.27
C VAL A 20 35.33 2.41 33.75
N ILE A 21 35.27 1.26 33.08
CA ILE A 21 34.81 1.21 31.67
C ILE A 21 33.98 -0.05 31.45
N GLY A 22 32.84 -0.11 32.13
CA GLY A 22 31.90 -1.24 32.17
C GLY A 22 30.52 -0.87 31.67
N VAL A 23 30.42 -0.18 30.53
CA VAL A 23 29.20 -0.19 29.70
C VAL A 23 29.67 -0.56 28.30
N SER A 24 29.81 -1.86 28.04
CA SER A 24 29.88 -2.37 26.68
C SER A 24 28.51 -2.11 26.05
N VAL A 25 28.42 -0.99 25.34
CA VAL A 25 27.36 -0.56 24.42
C VAL A 25 26.20 -1.56 24.30
N GLY A 26 25.33 -1.55 25.30
CA GLY A 26 24.00 -2.16 25.23
C GLY A 26 22.98 -1.24 24.56
N CYS A 27 23.45 -0.26 23.76
CA CYS A 27 22.65 0.84 23.23
C CYS A 27 23.00 1.29 21.79
N VAL A 28 23.66 0.46 20.96
CA VAL A 28 23.55 0.62 19.48
C VAL A 28 23.33 -0.75 18.85
N THR A 29 22.07 -1.13 18.85
CA THR A 29 21.36 -2.00 17.90
C THR A 29 22.19 -2.64 16.78
N ASP A 30 22.22 -3.98 16.78
CA ASP A 30 22.11 -4.85 15.60
C ASP A 30 22.47 -4.25 14.23
N PHE A 31 23.77 -4.23 13.91
CA PHE A 31 24.28 -3.88 12.58
C PHE A 31 24.69 -5.17 11.83
N VAL A 32 23.70 -5.74 11.11
CA VAL A 32 23.73 -6.72 10.00
C VAL A 32 24.36 -8.12 10.20
N ALA A 33 23.50 -9.15 10.23
CA ALA A 33 23.54 -10.39 9.43
C ALA A 33 22.77 -11.54 10.13
N ASP A 34 21.48 -11.69 9.83
CA ASP A 34 20.76 -12.96 10.00
C ASP A 34 19.86 -13.17 8.76
N ASP A 35 19.94 -14.37 8.18
CA ASP A 35 19.37 -14.78 6.90
C ASP A 35 17.82 -14.71 6.86
N ALA A 36 17.29 -13.53 6.55
CA ALA A 36 16.11 -13.39 5.70
C ALA A 36 16.30 -12.14 4.85
N ALA A 37 16.21 -12.27 3.53
CA ALA A 37 16.09 -11.15 2.62
C ALA A 37 14.73 -10.47 2.86
N ASP A 38 14.62 -9.70 3.94
CA ASP A 38 13.54 -8.73 4.11
C ASP A 38 13.99 -7.46 3.39
N THR A 39 13.79 -7.49 2.07
CA THR A 39 13.90 -6.34 1.17
C THR A 39 12.83 -5.35 1.59
N LEU A 40 13.10 -4.60 2.66
CA LEU A 40 12.16 -3.62 3.20
C LEU A 40 12.26 -2.35 2.36
N CYS A 41 11.33 -2.20 1.43
CA CYS A 41 11.16 -0.99 0.65
C CYS A 41 11.14 0.26 1.53
N THR A 42 11.78 1.33 1.07
CA THR A 42 11.89 2.57 1.87
C THR A 42 10.68 3.46 1.67
N GLY A 43 10.23 4.12 2.73
CA GLY A 43 9.16 5.10 2.65
C GLY A 43 7.80 4.43 2.46
N GLU A 44 7.07 4.86 1.45
CA GLU A 44 5.68 4.45 1.16
C GLU A 44 5.55 3.38 0.08
N GLN A 45 6.67 2.86 -0.39
CA GLN A 45 6.77 1.82 -1.41
C GLN A 45 6.32 0.45 -0.87
N ILE A 46 5.87 -0.41 -1.79
CA ILE A 46 5.51 -1.80 -1.50
C ILE A 46 6.50 -2.76 -2.17
N ASP A 47 6.75 -3.90 -1.52
CA ASP A 47 7.58 -4.95 -2.09
C ASP A 47 6.76 -5.84 -3.03
N CYS A 48 7.17 -5.89 -4.30
CA CYS A 48 6.60 -6.74 -5.33
C CYS A 48 7.65 -7.74 -5.79
N ASP A 49 7.68 -8.90 -5.15
CA ASP A 49 8.62 -10.00 -5.44
C ASP A 49 10.10 -9.57 -5.39
N GLY A 50 10.47 -8.76 -4.39
CA GLY A 50 11.83 -8.24 -4.20
C GLY A 50 12.13 -6.96 -4.98
N VAL A 51 11.11 -6.35 -5.62
CA VAL A 51 11.20 -5.05 -6.30
C VAL A 51 10.32 -4.04 -5.59
N CYS A 52 10.93 -2.95 -5.15
CA CYS A 52 10.20 -1.85 -4.54
C CYS A 52 9.56 -0.96 -5.59
N ILE A 53 8.24 -0.79 -5.48
CA ILE A 53 7.46 0.02 -6.42
C ILE A 53 6.62 1.05 -5.68
N GLU A 54 6.21 2.08 -6.42
CA GLU A 54 5.34 3.15 -5.93
C GLU A 54 3.87 2.75 -6.07
N PRO A 55 3.12 2.59 -4.95
CA PRO A 55 1.73 2.17 -4.96
C PRO A 55 0.74 3.27 -5.41
N GLU A 56 1.25 4.42 -5.86
CA GLU A 56 0.45 5.56 -6.34
C GLU A 56 0.51 5.74 -7.86
N THR A 57 0.96 4.69 -8.57
CA THR A 57 1.01 4.68 -10.04
C THR A 57 -0.20 3.96 -10.62
N ASN A 58 -0.65 4.38 -11.81
CA ASN A 58 -1.82 3.77 -12.47
C ASN A 58 -1.66 2.27 -12.77
N ASP A 59 -0.43 1.74 -12.80
CA ASP A 59 -0.16 0.31 -13.03
C ASP A 59 0.02 -0.49 -11.72
N ASN A 60 0.06 0.19 -10.56
CA ASN A 60 0.29 -0.43 -9.25
C ASN A 60 -0.51 0.27 -8.13
N CYS A 61 -1.77 0.58 -8.38
CA CYS A 61 -2.56 1.41 -7.48
C CYS A 61 -2.97 0.64 -6.21
N GLY A 62 -2.27 0.91 -5.13
CA GLY A 62 -2.47 0.30 -3.81
C GLY A 62 -1.87 -1.10 -3.62
N ASP A 63 -1.57 -1.81 -4.69
CA ASP A 63 -0.92 -3.13 -4.65
C ASP A 63 -0.16 -3.42 -5.96
N CYS A 64 0.68 -4.46 -5.93
CA CYS A 64 1.50 -4.91 -7.05
C CYS A 64 0.66 -5.26 -8.28
N GLY A 65 0.91 -4.58 -9.40
CA GLY A 65 0.23 -4.86 -10.68
C GLY A 65 -1.27 -4.56 -10.72
N VAL A 66 -1.79 -3.84 -9.72
CA VAL A 66 -3.18 -3.34 -9.76
C VAL A 66 -3.23 -2.14 -10.71
N ALA A 67 -3.63 -2.42 -11.94
CA ALA A 67 -3.82 -1.38 -12.95
C ALA A 67 -5.22 -0.77 -12.89
N CYS A 68 -5.30 0.56 -12.93
CA CYS A 68 -6.56 1.29 -13.07
C CYS A 68 -7.10 1.18 -14.50
N ALA A 69 -8.42 1.25 -14.66
CA ALA A 69 -9.05 1.25 -15.98
C ALA A 69 -8.61 2.50 -16.79
N PRO A 70 -8.74 2.49 -18.14
CA PRO A 70 -8.26 3.58 -19.01
C PRO A 70 -8.79 4.99 -18.71
N GLU A 71 -9.89 5.10 -17.97
CA GLU A 71 -10.53 6.37 -17.57
C GLU A 71 -10.45 6.63 -16.05
N GLU A 72 -9.73 5.76 -15.33
CA GLU A 72 -9.47 5.89 -13.91
C GLU A 72 -8.03 6.36 -13.66
N HIS A 73 -7.88 7.07 -12.55
CA HIS A 73 -6.59 7.49 -12.03
C HIS A 73 -6.39 6.94 -10.62
N CYS A 74 -5.14 6.62 -10.30
CA CYS A 74 -4.79 6.24 -8.95
C CYS A 74 -4.83 7.48 -8.05
N HIS A 75 -5.81 7.53 -7.16
CA HIS A 75 -5.96 8.58 -6.17
C HIS A 75 -5.98 7.97 -4.78
N ASP A 76 -5.07 8.40 -3.91
CA ASP A 76 -4.90 7.86 -2.56
C ASP A 76 -4.84 6.32 -2.55
N ARG A 77 -4.08 5.74 -3.50
CA ARG A 77 -3.90 4.28 -3.67
C ARG A 77 -5.18 3.52 -4.03
N VAL A 78 -6.18 4.20 -4.58
CA VAL A 78 -7.42 3.59 -5.09
C VAL A 78 -7.70 4.09 -6.50
N CYS A 79 -8.05 3.19 -7.41
CA CYS A 79 -8.51 3.57 -8.73
C CYS A 79 -9.86 4.27 -8.64
N ALA A 80 -9.90 5.53 -9.07
CA ALA A 80 -11.07 6.38 -9.05
C ALA A 80 -11.21 7.13 -10.36
N CYS A 81 -12.45 7.47 -10.72
CA CYS A 81 -12.71 8.36 -11.84
C CYS A 81 -12.28 9.79 -11.51
N ASP A 82 -11.89 10.54 -12.54
CA ASP A 82 -11.60 11.97 -12.41
C ASP A 82 -12.81 12.77 -11.93
N GLY A 83 -12.54 13.92 -11.31
CA GLY A 83 -13.50 14.71 -10.54
C GLY A 83 -14.86 14.90 -11.22
N GLY A 84 -15.92 14.47 -10.52
CA GLY A 84 -17.32 14.60 -10.94
C GLY A 84 -17.86 13.39 -11.73
N LEU A 85 -16.98 12.51 -12.20
CA LEU A 85 -17.37 11.28 -12.88
C LEU A 85 -17.60 10.14 -11.88
N HIS A 86 -18.38 9.15 -12.31
CA HIS A 86 -18.77 8.01 -11.50
C HIS A 86 -18.44 6.72 -12.25
N ARG A 87 -18.02 5.70 -11.50
CA ARG A 87 -17.68 4.40 -12.09
C ARG A 87 -18.93 3.57 -12.36
N CYS A 88 -19.18 3.27 -13.63
CA CYS A 88 -20.20 2.33 -14.08
C CYS A 88 -19.55 1.27 -14.95
N ASP A 89 -19.59 0.01 -14.50
CA ASP A 89 -19.03 -1.16 -15.20
C ASP A 89 -17.59 -1.00 -15.72
N GLY A 90 -16.76 -0.26 -14.98
CA GLY A 90 -15.36 -0.01 -15.34
C GLY A 90 -15.14 1.15 -16.31
N THR A 91 -16.17 1.95 -16.59
CA THR A 91 -16.08 3.22 -17.32
C THR A 91 -16.45 4.38 -16.42
N CYS A 92 -15.91 5.56 -16.70
CA CYS A 92 -16.16 6.76 -15.92
C CYS A 92 -17.18 7.63 -16.64
N VAL A 93 -18.36 7.78 -16.05
CA VAL A 93 -19.51 8.44 -16.66
C VAL A 93 -19.93 9.68 -15.89
N ASP A 94 -20.43 10.68 -16.61
CA ASP A 94 -20.99 11.90 -16.01
C ASP A 94 -22.51 11.76 -15.85
N PHE A 95 -22.96 11.50 -14.63
CA PHE A 95 -24.38 11.41 -14.30
C PHE A 95 -25.17 12.68 -14.60
N ALA A 96 -24.51 13.84 -14.71
CA ALA A 96 -25.18 15.10 -14.95
C ALA A 96 -25.56 15.30 -16.42
N THR A 97 -24.90 14.59 -17.34
CA THR A 97 -24.99 14.86 -18.78
C THR A 97 -25.12 13.62 -19.66
N ASP A 98 -24.75 12.43 -19.19
CA ASP A 98 -24.83 11.19 -19.97
C ASP A 98 -26.28 10.68 -20.05
N PRO A 99 -26.91 10.63 -21.24
CA PRO A 99 -28.26 10.13 -21.42
C PRO A 99 -28.42 8.63 -21.19
N GLN A 100 -27.35 7.84 -21.09
CA GLN A 100 -27.38 6.41 -20.78
C GLN A 100 -27.19 6.11 -19.28
N HIS A 101 -26.69 7.08 -18.51
CA HIS A 101 -26.35 6.94 -17.08
C HIS A 101 -26.89 8.14 -16.27
N CYS A 102 -28.09 8.62 -16.56
CA CYS A 102 -28.55 9.90 -16.03
C CYS A 102 -28.95 9.77 -14.55
N GLY A 103 -28.15 10.34 -13.66
CA GLY A 103 -28.33 10.31 -12.20
C GLY A 103 -27.82 9.05 -11.49
N GLU A 104 -27.66 7.93 -12.19
CA GLU A 104 -27.07 6.69 -11.68
C GLU A 104 -26.59 5.78 -12.83
N CYS A 105 -25.84 4.72 -12.51
CA CYS A 105 -25.42 3.73 -13.51
C CYS A 105 -26.63 3.03 -14.14
N ASP A 106 -26.54 2.74 -15.44
CA ASP A 106 -27.57 2.06 -16.24
C ASP A 106 -28.96 2.71 -16.16
N HIS A 107 -29.01 4.04 -16.10
CA HIS A 107 -30.24 4.83 -16.08
C HIS A 107 -30.45 5.62 -17.38
N PRO A 108 -30.80 4.96 -18.49
CA PRO A 108 -31.01 5.65 -19.75
C PRO A 108 -32.29 6.48 -19.73
N CYS A 109 -32.19 7.70 -20.26
CA CYS A 109 -33.36 8.53 -20.52
C CYS A 109 -34.23 7.96 -21.66
N GLY A 110 -35.54 8.20 -21.59
CA GLY A 110 -36.49 7.76 -22.60
C GLY A 110 -36.29 8.42 -23.97
N ALA A 111 -36.95 7.86 -24.99
CA ALA A 111 -36.91 8.44 -26.34
C ALA A 111 -37.46 9.89 -26.31
N ALA A 112 -36.65 10.85 -26.77
CA ALA A 112 -36.87 12.30 -26.71
C ALA A 112 -36.71 12.97 -25.34
N GLN A 113 -35.92 12.37 -24.44
CA GLN A 113 -35.45 13.01 -23.22
C GLN A 113 -33.94 13.26 -23.28
N GLU A 114 -33.48 14.33 -22.64
CA GLU A 114 -32.06 14.63 -22.43
C GLU A 114 -31.71 14.54 -20.95
N CYS A 115 -30.46 14.24 -20.63
CA CYS A 115 -29.96 14.28 -19.26
C CYS A 115 -29.50 15.71 -18.93
N VAL A 116 -30.17 16.34 -17.97
CA VAL A 116 -29.83 17.68 -17.49
C VAL A 116 -29.78 17.67 -15.98
N ALA A 117 -28.61 17.95 -15.42
CA ALA A 117 -28.39 18.05 -13.98
C ALA A 117 -28.88 16.81 -13.21
N ASN A 118 -28.55 15.62 -13.73
CA ASN A 118 -28.90 14.31 -13.18
C ASN A 118 -30.39 13.92 -13.33
N LEU A 119 -31.12 14.58 -14.23
CA LEU A 119 -32.54 14.32 -14.46
C LEU A 119 -32.85 14.22 -15.95
N CYS A 120 -33.63 13.20 -16.32
CA CYS A 120 -34.18 13.08 -17.67
C CYS A 120 -35.32 14.08 -17.88
N VAL A 121 -35.11 15.05 -18.77
CA VAL A 121 -36.08 16.10 -19.11
C VAL A 121 -36.56 15.94 -20.55
N SER A 122 -37.85 16.12 -20.78
CA SER A 122 -38.41 16.15 -22.13
C SER A 122 -38.10 17.47 -22.83
N MET A 123 -37.75 17.40 -24.11
CA MET A 123 -37.61 18.56 -25.01
C MET A 123 -38.95 19.00 -25.59
#